data_AF-A0A822GZY2-F1
#
_entry.id   AF-A0A822GZY2-F1
#
_cell.length_a   1.000
_cell.length_b   1.000
_cell.length_c   1.000
_cell.angle_alpha   90.00
_cell.angle_beta   90.00
_cell.angle_gamma   90.00
#
_symmetry.space_group_name_H-M   'P 1'
#
loop_
_entity.id
_entity.type
_entity.pdbx_description
1 polymer ?
#
loop_
_entity_poly.entity_id
_entity_poly.type
_entity_poly.pdbx_seq_one_letter_code
_entity_poly.pdbx_strand_id
1 'polypeptide(L)'
;MNKDEIKLLNEIRAIEDIIIVQADKGGKIVVMDKIDYITKVEEKLNDENIYEQVKNDPTPKIKEEISKEVTKLLNQNKITLNTKYYLTSNEDLPKIRGQPKLHKANIPIRIVTCSKNTITSPISQYVFKFIKELRSTLKGV
;
A
#
# COMPACT_ATOMS: atom_id res chain seq x y z
N MET A 1 15.27 -21.43 -15.03
CA MET A 1 15.74 -20.14 -15.57
C MET A 1 17.19 -20.31 -15.98
N ASN A 2 17.48 -20.21 -17.27
CA ASN A 2 18.84 -20.23 -17.80
C ASN A 2 19.51 -18.86 -17.56
N LYS A 3 20.85 -18.82 -17.57
CA LYS A 3 21.66 -17.59 -17.45
C LYS A 3 21.26 -16.54 -18.47
N ASP A 4 20.94 -16.96 -19.70
CA ASP A 4 20.54 -16.05 -20.78
C ASP A 4 19.19 -15.39 -20.49
N GLU A 5 18.23 -16.14 -19.92
CA GLU A 5 16.93 -15.59 -19.52
C GLU A 5 17.08 -14.57 -18.40
N ILE A 6 17.93 -14.84 -17.42
CA ILE A 6 18.20 -13.89 -16.32
C ILE A 6 18.86 -12.62 -16.86
N LYS A 7 19.81 -12.77 -17.80
CA LYS A 7 20.46 -11.64 -18.46
C LYS A 7 19.44 -10.78 -19.21
N LEU A 8 18.58 -11.40 -20.02
CA LEU A 8 17.52 -10.70 -20.74
C LEU A 8 16.54 -9.99 -19.81
N LEU A 9 16.12 -10.62 -18.70
CA LEU A 9 15.24 -9.99 -17.71
C LEU A 9 15.88 -8.74 -17.08
N ASN A 10 17.19 -8.78 -16.82
CA ASN A 10 17.92 -7.62 -16.31
C ASN A 10 18.02 -6.51 -17.36
N GLU A 11 18.23 -6.85 -18.63
CA GLU A 11 18.24 -5.90 -19.74
C GLU A 11 16.87 -5.23 -19.90
N ILE A 12 15.78 -6.00 -19.89
CA ILE A 12 14.41 -5.46 -19.96
C ILE A 12 14.14 -4.55 -18.76
N ARG A 13 14.55 -4.93 -17.55
CA ARG A 13 14.36 -4.12 -16.34
C ARG A 13 15.15 -2.81 -16.37
N ALA A 14 16.22 -2.73 -17.17
CA ALA A 14 17.04 -1.54 -17.32
C ALA A 14 16.49 -0.53 -18.34
N ILE A 15 15.48 -0.92 -19.14
CA ILE A 15 14.82 0.00 -20.09
C ILE A 15 13.95 0.99 -19.30
N GLU A 16 14.31 2.27 -19.34
CA GLU A 16 13.67 3.30 -18.52
C GLU A 16 12.28 3.73 -19.02
N ASP A 17 12.01 3.53 -20.32
CA ASP A 17 10.80 3.98 -21.02
C ASP A 17 9.62 3.01 -20.89
N ILE A 18 9.84 1.82 -20.32
CA ILE A 18 8.79 0.82 -20.13
C ILE A 18 8.45 0.66 -18.65
N ILE A 19 7.23 0.19 -18.39
CA ILE A 19 6.82 -0.30 -17.09
C ILE A 19 6.24 -1.70 -17.21
N ILE A 20 6.58 -2.54 -16.23
CA ILE A 20 6.10 -3.91 -16.13
C ILE A 20 5.13 -3.99 -14.96
N VAL A 21 3.85 -4.24 -15.26
CA VAL A 21 2.77 -4.29 -14.26
C VAL A 21 1.89 -5.52 -14.44
N GLN A 22 1.17 -5.90 -13.38
CA GLN A 22 0.17 -6.96 -13.45
C GLN A 22 -1.15 -6.40 -14.00
N ALA A 23 -1.81 -7.16 -14.89
CA ALA A 23 -3.16 -6.88 -15.33
C ALA A 23 -4.19 -7.07 -14.19
N ASP A 24 -5.30 -6.33 -14.25
CA ASP A 24 -6.40 -6.41 -13.26
C ASP A 24 -7.05 -7.80 -13.22
N LYS A 25 -7.00 -8.56 -14.33
CA LYS A 25 -7.57 -9.92 -14.41
C LYS A 25 -6.68 -10.87 -15.20
N GLY A 26 -6.77 -12.15 -14.84
CA GLY A 26 -6.16 -13.26 -15.58
C GLY A 26 -4.67 -13.48 -15.33
N GLY A 27 -4.08 -12.86 -14.30
CA GLY A 27 -2.69 -13.12 -13.90
C GLY A 27 -1.64 -12.74 -14.94
N LYS A 28 -2.00 -11.91 -15.92
CA LYS A 28 -1.11 -11.51 -17.03
C LYS A 28 -0.13 -10.42 -16.57
N ILE A 29 1.07 -10.46 -17.13
CA ILE A 29 2.05 -9.38 -17.04
C ILE A 29 1.91 -8.51 -18.29
N VAL A 30 1.95 -7.19 -18.10
CA VAL A 30 1.83 -6.20 -19.17
C VAL A 30 3.10 -5.37 -19.17
N VAL A 31 3.71 -5.27 -20.35
CA VAL A 31 4.76 -4.30 -20.67
C VAL A 31 4.09 -3.17 -21.42
N MET A 32 4.26 -1.94 -20.95
CA MET A 32 3.66 -0.76 -21.57
C MET A 32 4.60 0.42 -21.51
N ASP A 33 4.36 1.40 -22.38
CA ASP A 33 5.03 2.69 -22.32
C ASP A 33 4.78 3.35 -20.96
N LYS A 34 5.86 3.84 -20.35
CA LYS A 34 5.83 4.40 -19.01
C LYS A 34 5.07 5.72 -18.95
N ILE A 35 5.14 6.54 -20.00
CA ILE A 35 4.44 7.83 -20.07
C ILE A 35 2.93 7.57 -20.16
N ASP A 36 2.48 6.70 -21.08
CA ASP A 36 1.06 6.31 -21.19
C ASP A 36 0.51 5.74 -19.87
N TYR A 37 1.31 4.91 -19.18
CA TYR A 37 0.93 4.41 -17.86
C TYR A 37 0.76 5.52 -16.83
N ILE A 38 1.74 6.43 -16.71
CA ILE A 38 1.68 7.54 -15.75
C ILE A 38 0.48 8.43 -16.05
N THR A 39 0.27 8.81 -17.31
CA THR A 39 -0.88 9.63 -17.74
C THR A 39 -2.20 8.98 -17.35
N LYS A 40 -2.39 7.68 -17.64
CA LYS A 40 -3.62 6.96 -17.25
C LYS A 40 -3.82 6.83 -15.74
N VAL A 41 -2.74 6.77 -14.97
CA VAL A 41 -2.81 6.79 -13.50
C VAL A 41 -3.22 8.17 -13.01
N GLU A 42 -2.60 9.24 -13.52
CA GLU A 42 -2.92 10.62 -13.16
C GLU A 42 -4.35 11.01 -13.54
N GLU A 43 -4.82 10.62 -14.72
CA GLU A 43 -6.22 10.77 -15.13
C GLU A 43 -7.21 10.17 -14.11
N LYS A 44 -6.83 9.07 -13.44
CA LYS A 44 -7.64 8.46 -12.39
C LYS A 44 -7.55 9.18 -11.05
N LEU A 45 -6.38 9.70 -10.71
CA LEU A 45 -6.16 10.40 -9.44
C LEU A 45 -6.69 11.83 -9.46
N ASN A 46 -6.82 12.44 -10.64
CA ASN A 46 -7.38 13.77 -10.83
C ASN A 46 -8.93 13.78 -10.90
N ASP A 47 -9.60 12.66 -10.67
CA ASP A 47 -11.05 12.62 -10.54
C ASP A 47 -11.48 13.22 -9.19
N GLU A 48 -11.83 14.51 -9.19
CA GLU A 48 -12.24 15.28 -8.00
C GLU A 48 -13.54 14.77 -7.34
N ASN A 49 -14.30 13.90 -8.01
CA ASN A 49 -15.47 13.26 -7.40
C ASN A 49 -15.07 12.11 -6.46
N ILE A 50 -13.86 11.57 -6.62
CA ILE A 50 -13.35 10.39 -5.89
C ILE A 50 -12.19 10.76 -4.97
N TYR A 51 -11.30 11.65 -5.42
CA TYR A 51 -10.07 12.01 -4.72
C TYR A 51 -10.03 13.50 -4.41
N GLU A 52 -9.46 13.84 -3.26
CA GLU A 52 -9.14 15.21 -2.89
C GLU A 52 -7.62 15.39 -2.81
N GLN A 53 -7.13 16.54 -3.28
CA GLN A 53 -5.72 16.86 -3.17
C GLN A 53 -5.38 17.27 -1.74
N VAL A 54 -4.45 16.53 -1.13
CA VAL A 54 -3.94 16.85 0.21
C VAL A 54 -2.90 17.95 0.11
N LYS A 55 -3.18 19.12 0.73
CA LYS A 55 -2.32 20.32 0.64
C LYS A 55 -0.98 20.19 1.37
N ASN A 56 -0.96 19.51 2.51
CA ASN A 56 0.22 19.33 3.35
C ASN A 56 0.34 17.86 3.75
N ASP A 57 1.56 17.33 3.78
CA ASP A 57 1.80 15.95 4.21
C ASP A 57 1.24 15.70 5.63
N PRO A 58 0.24 14.81 5.80
CA PRO A 58 -0.35 14.53 7.10
C PRO A 58 0.51 13.57 7.95
N THR A 59 1.54 12.96 7.36
CA THR A 59 2.35 11.91 7.99
C THR A 59 2.97 12.33 9.33
N PRO A 60 3.57 13.53 9.47
CA PRO A 60 4.14 13.96 10.74
C PRO A 60 3.11 14.07 11.86
N LYS A 61 1.90 14.56 11.53
CA LYS A 61 0.79 14.68 12.48
C LYS A 61 0.31 13.30 12.93
N ILE A 62 0.12 12.39 11.98
CA ILE A 62 -0.28 11.00 12.27
C ILE A 62 0.76 10.33 13.19
N LYS A 63 2.06 10.52 12.90
CA LYS A 63 3.15 10.00 13.72
C LYS A 63 3.12 10.54 15.15
N GLU A 64 2.89 11.84 15.30
CA GLU A 64 2.79 12.48 16.61
C GLU A 64 1.62 11.92 17.42
N GLU A 65 0.43 11.81 16.81
CA GLU A 65 -0.77 11.27 17.43
C GLU A 65 -0.55 9.81 17.89
N ILE A 66 0.06 8.99 17.03
CA ILE A 66 0.43 7.61 17.37
C ILE A 66 1.38 7.58 18.56
N SER A 67 2.47 8.36 18.52
CA SER A 67 3.48 8.39 19.57
C SER A 67 2.90 8.82 20.92
N LYS A 68 2.00 9.82 20.89
CA LYS A 68 1.28 10.33 22.06
C LYS A 68 0.42 9.24 22.71
N GLU A 69 -0.44 8.58 21.94
CA GLU A 69 -1.33 7.55 22.48
C GLU A 69 -0.55 6.31 22.96
N VAL A 70 0.46 5.87 22.21
CA VAL A 70 1.32 4.74 22.62
C VAL A 70 2.08 5.07 23.91
N THR A 71 2.59 6.30 24.06
CA THR A 71 3.27 6.72 25.28
C THR A 71 2.33 6.80 26.47
N LYS A 72 1.10 7.28 26.27
CA LYS A 72 0.05 7.28 27.29
C LYS A 72 -0.26 5.86 27.77
N LEU A 73 -0.41 4.90 26.85
CA LEU A 73 -0.66 3.49 27.18
C LEU A 73 0.50 2.87 27.97
N LEU A 74 1.74 3.23 27.63
CA LEU A 74 2.93 2.79 28.37
C LEU A 74 2.92 3.33 29.80
N ASN A 75 2.65 4.62 29.99
CA ASN A 75 2.58 5.26 31.31
C ASN A 75 1.46 4.69 32.18
N GLN A 76 0.39 4.19 31.57
CA GLN A 76 -0.70 3.48 32.24
C GLN A 76 -0.40 1.99 32.50
N ASN A 77 0.81 1.51 32.19
CA ASN A 77 1.22 0.12 32.26
C ASN A 77 0.30 -0.84 31.48
N LYS A 78 -0.35 -0.36 30.40
CA LYS A 78 -1.22 -1.17 29.53
C LYS A 78 -0.45 -1.91 28.44
N ILE A 79 0.75 -1.41 28.11
CA ILE A 79 1.64 -2.02 27.12
C ILE A 79 3.07 -2.06 27.66
N THR A 80 3.90 -2.92 27.08
CA THR A 80 5.34 -2.98 27.39
C THR A 80 6.13 -2.00 26.53
N LEU A 81 7.37 -1.70 26.95
CA LEU A 81 8.29 -0.87 26.15
C LEU A 81 8.54 -1.48 24.76
N ASN A 82 8.68 -2.81 24.66
CA ASN A 82 8.80 -3.52 23.38
C ASN A 82 7.57 -3.30 22.48
N THR A 83 6.38 -3.30 23.07
CA THR A 83 5.13 -3.02 22.33
C THR A 83 5.12 -1.59 21.82
N LYS A 84 5.56 -0.61 22.64
CA LYS A 84 5.73 0.78 22.20
C LYS A 84 6.63 0.86 20.97
N TYR A 85 7.82 0.26 21.02
CA TYR A 85 8.75 0.28 19.90
C TYR A 85 8.14 -0.31 18.62
N TYR A 86 7.45 -1.45 18.73
CA TYR A 86 6.76 -2.05 17.59
C TYR A 86 5.67 -1.14 17.02
N LEU A 87 4.86 -0.51 17.87
CA LEU A 87 3.77 0.37 17.43
C LEU A 87 4.26 1.64 16.73
N THR A 88 5.50 2.06 16.99
CA THR A 88 6.11 3.25 16.41
C THR A 88 7.25 2.93 15.42
N SER A 89 7.40 1.68 14.98
CA SER A 89 8.58 1.25 14.23
C SER A 89 8.53 1.54 12.72
N ASN A 90 7.39 2.00 12.21
CA ASN A 90 7.17 2.12 10.77
C ASN A 90 6.65 3.52 10.43
N GLU A 91 7.23 4.11 9.39
CA GLU A 91 6.89 5.46 8.89
C GLU A 91 6.60 5.45 7.39
N ASP A 92 6.56 4.27 6.76
CA ASP A 92 6.34 4.13 5.33
C ASP A 92 4.91 4.56 4.96
N LEU A 93 4.81 5.25 3.83
CA LEU A 93 3.53 5.66 3.26
C LEU A 93 2.90 4.55 2.41
N PRO A 94 1.56 4.47 2.36
CA PRO A 94 0.87 3.64 1.39
C PRO A 94 1.29 3.98 -0.04
N LYS A 95 1.51 2.94 -0.85
CA LYS A 95 1.90 3.08 -2.25
C LYS A 95 0.73 2.72 -3.14
N ILE A 96 0.52 3.47 -4.21
CA ILE A 96 -0.48 3.13 -5.23
C ILE A 96 0.17 2.38 -6.38
N ARG A 97 -0.61 1.51 -7.03
CA ARG A 97 -0.24 0.81 -8.27
C ARG A 97 -1.42 0.82 -9.22
N GLY A 98 -1.16 1.06 -10.50
CA GLY A 98 -2.14 0.94 -11.57
C GLY A 98 -2.14 -0.47 -12.15
N GLN A 99 -3.32 -1.07 -12.30
CA GLN A 99 -3.49 -2.36 -12.97
C GLN A 99 -4.33 -2.17 -14.26
N PRO A 100 -3.79 -2.48 -15.46
CA PRO A 100 -4.51 -2.33 -16.71
C PRO A 100 -5.67 -3.32 -16.82
N LYS A 101 -6.85 -2.81 -17.17
CA LYS A 101 -8.05 -3.62 -17.44
C LYS A 101 -8.08 -4.05 -18.91
N LEU A 102 -7.25 -5.03 -19.27
CA LEU A 102 -7.13 -5.56 -20.65
C LEU A 102 -8.45 -6.05 -21.29
N HIS A 103 -9.48 -6.31 -20.48
CA HIS A 103 -10.79 -6.79 -20.91
C HIS A 103 -11.80 -5.66 -21.21
N LYS A 104 -11.37 -4.40 -21.19
CA LYS A 104 -12.21 -3.22 -21.46
C LYS A 104 -11.62 -2.41 -22.61
N ALA A 105 -12.50 -1.74 -23.37
CA ALA A 105 -12.08 -0.77 -24.39
C ALA A 105 -11.20 0.33 -23.77
N ASN A 106 -10.21 0.80 -24.52
CA ASN A 106 -9.20 1.80 -24.11
C ASN A 106 -8.31 1.41 -22.92
N ILE A 107 -8.41 0.17 -22.43
CA ILE A 107 -7.56 -0.40 -21.37
C ILE A 107 -7.40 0.55 -20.17
N PRO A 108 -8.50 0.92 -19.48
CA PRO A 108 -8.43 1.81 -18.33
C PRO A 108 -7.63 1.18 -17.18
N ILE A 109 -7.02 2.02 -16.35
CA ILE A 109 -6.28 1.60 -15.16
C ILE A 109 -7.21 1.47 -13.94
N ARG A 110 -7.00 0.42 -13.14
CA ARG A 110 -7.50 0.32 -11.76
C ARG A 110 -6.42 0.78 -10.79
N ILE A 111 -6.73 1.74 -9.93
CA ILE A 111 -5.85 2.10 -8.81
C ILE A 111 -6.01 1.06 -7.69
N VAL A 112 -4.88 0.55 -7.22
CA VAL A 112 -4.78 -0.36 -6.07
C VAL A 112 -3.84 0.26 -5.05
N THR A 113 -4.33 0.49 -3.84
CA THR A 113 -3.54 1.01 -2.74
C THR A 113 -2.94 -0.14 -1.93
N CYS A 114 -1.62 -0.14 -1.79
CA CYS A 114 -0.88 -1.04 -0.94
C CYS A 114 -0.57 -0.33 0.39
N SER A 115 -1.35 -0.65 1.42
CA SER A 115 -1.16 -0.18 2.80
C SER A 115 -0.42 -1.18 3.69
N LYS A 116 0.27 -2.16 3.09
CA LYS A 116 1.07 -3.14 3.84
C LYS A 116 2.36 -2.50 4.35
N ASN A 117 2.68 -2.74 5.61
CA ASN A 117 3.89 -2.26 6.27
C ASN A 117 4.01 -0.73 6.17
N THR A 118 2.93 -0.02 6.44
CA THR A 118 2.89 1.44 6.51
C THR A 118 2.77 1.93 7.95
N ILE A 119 2.81 3.24 8.16
CA ILE A 119 2.71 3.91 9.48
C ILE A 119 1.56 3.42 10.37
N THR A 120 0.42 3.03 9.80
CA THR A 120 -0.75 2.52 10.54
C THR A 120 -0.78 1.00 10.67
N SER A 121 0.09 0.28 9.97
CA SER A 121 0.11 -1.20 9.94
C SER A 121 0.36 -1.83 11.31
N PRO A 122 1.35 -1.39 12.13
CA PRO A 122 1.58 -1.98 13.45
C PRO A 122 0.38 -1.87 14.39
N ILE A 123 -0.30 -0.71 14.38
CA ILE A 123 -1.48 -0.45 15.19
C ILE A 123 -2.63 -1.36 14.74
N SER A 124 -2.89 -1.44 13.44
CA SER A 124 -3.94 -2.30 12.88
C SER A 124 -3.70 -3.76 13.26
N GLN A 125 -2.47 -4.26 13.14
CA GLN A 125 -2.10 -5.62 13.54
C GLN A 125 -2.25 -5.85 15.06
N TYR A 126 -1.88 -4.87 15.88
CA TYR A 126 -2.00 -4.95 17.33
C TYR A 126 -3.46 -5.02 17.77
N VAL A 127 -4.30 -4.11 17.28
CA VAL A 127 -5.74 -4.07 17.57
C VAL A 127 -6.44 -5.35 17.07
N PHE A 128 -6.05 -5.84 15.89
CA PHE A 128 -6.61 -7.07 15.32
C PHE A 128 -6.40 -8.29 16.23
N LYS A 129 -5.33 -8.37 17.01
CA LYS A 129 -5.11 -9.47 17.96
C LYS A 129 -6.25 -9.56 18.99
N PHE A 130 -6.66 -8.42 19.55
CA PHE A 130 -7.76 -8.36 20.50
C PHE A 130 -9.12 -8.63 19.83
N ILE A 131 -9.36 -8.04 18.65
CA ILE A 131 -10.61 -8.27 17.91
C ILE A 131 -10.76 -9.75 17.53
N LYS A 132 -9.68 -10.41 17.12
CA LYS A 132 -9.67 -11.82 16.74
C LYS A 132 -10.09 -12.71 17.90
N GLU A 133 -9.61 -12.43 19.11
CA GLU A 133 -10.04 -13.13 20.32
C GLU A 133 -11.53 -12.89 20.60
N LEU A 134 -11.99 -11.65 20.51
CA LEU A 134 -13.39 -11.29 20.72
C LEU A 134 -14.33 -11.97 19.72
N ARG A 135 -13.92 -12.14 18.46
CA ARG A 135 -14.74 -12.82 17.44
C ARG A 135 -15.12 -14.24 17.84
N SER A 136 -14.25 -14.94 18.58
CA SER A 136 -14.55 -16.30 19.05
C SER A 136 -15.66 -16.36 20.10
N THR A 137 -16.03 -15.23 20.69
CA THR A 137 -17.07 -15.13 21.73
C THR A 137 -18.47 -14.87 21.15
N LEU A 138 -18.55 -14.52 19.86
CA LEU A 138 -19.82 -14.31 19.16
C LEU A 138 -20.44 -15.66 18.80
N LYS A 139 -21.56 -16.04 19.44
CA LYS A 139 -22.32 -17.24 19.09
C LYS A 139 -23.10 -16.99 17.79
N GLY A 140 -22.92 -17.85 16.78
CA GLY A 140 -23.73 -17.85 15.54
C GLY A 140 -23.06 -17.25 14.31
N VAL A 141 -21.74 -17.03 14.34
CA VAL A 141 -20.89 -16.79 13.15
C VAL A 141 -19.83 -17.88 13.06
#